data_AF-N1UY88-F1
#
_entry.id   AF-N1UY88-F1
#
_cell.length_a   1.000
_cell.length_b   1.000
_cell.length_c   1.000
_cell.angle_alpha   90.00
_cell.angle_beta   90.00
_cell.angle_gamma   90.00
#
_symmetry.space_group_name_H-M   'P 1'
#
loop_
_entity.id
_entity.type
_entity.pdbx_description
1 polymer ?
#
loop_
_entity_poly.entity_id
_entity_poly.type
_entity_poly.pdbx_seq_one_letter_code
_entity_poly.pdbx_strand_id
1 'polypeptide(L)'
;MDAFGVEFDRYFSERTLHEADKVLSVMKDLEKSGKIFQEDGKKVFRSTEYGDDKDRVVVRDDGRPTYLLADIAYHKDKIERGYDKIYDIWGPDHHGYISRLSGAVQSLGYKKENFKVIISQQVNLLESGQKVKMSKRAGSFQTMSDLIGFLGKHGKDVGRYFL
;
A
#
# COMPACT_ATOMS: atom_id res chain seq x y z
N MET A 1 12.20 -9.93 -11.15
CA MET A 1 12.74 -8.68 -10.59
C MET A 1 14.25 -8.64 -10.75
N ASP A 2 14.93 -9.78 -10.63
CA ASP A 2 16.37 -9.95 -10.90
C ASP A 2 16.78 -9.48 -12.30
N ALA A 3 15.98 -9.78 -13.33
CA ALA A 3 16.19 -9.28 -14.70
C ALA A 3 16.16 -7.74 -14.80
N PHE A 4 15.47 -7.07 -13.88
CA PHE A 4 15.44 -5.61 -13.73
C PHE A 4 16.49 -5.10 -12.72
N GLY A 5 17.22 -6.01 -12.06
CA GLY A 5 18.21 -5.69 -11.03
C GLY A 5 17.64 -5.19 -9.71
N VAL A 6 16.44 -5.66 -9.34
CA VAL A 6 15.82 -5.35 -8.04
C VAL A 6 15.81 -6.60 -7.19
N GLU A 7 16.35 -6.46 -5.98
CA GLU A 7 16.39 -7.48 -4.94
C GLU A 7 15.53 -7.03 -3.75
N PHE A 8 14.90 -7.98 -3.06
CA PHE A 8 14.09 -7.72 -1.88
C PHE A 8 14.69 -8.45 -0.68
N ASP A 9 15.03 -7.72 0.38
CA ASP A 9 15.55 -8.30 1.61
C ASP A 9 14.51 -9.15 2.35
N ARG A 10 13.23 -8.84 2.16
CA ARG A 10 12.13 -9.49 2.87
C ARG A 10 10.88 -9.62 2.02
N TYR A 11 10.36 -10.84 1.97
CA TYR A 11 9.00 -11.14 1.53
C TYR A 11 8.10 -11.30 2.75
N PHE A 12 6.91 -10.72 2.71
CA PHE A 12 5.94 -10.78 3.79
C PHE A 12 4.60 -11.29 3.24
N SER A 13 3.98 -12.23 3.95
CA SER A 13 2.68 -12.78 3.57
C SER A 13 1.59 -12.27 4.51
N GLU A 14 0.53 -11.68 3.96
CA GLU A 14 -0.63 -11.22 4.71
C GLU A 14 -1.26 -12.35 5.56
N ARG A 15 -1.18 -13.59 5.07
CA ARG A 15 -1.67 -14.77 5.78
C ARG A 15 -1.09 -14.88 7.20
N THR A 16 0.17 -14.48 7.38
CA THR A 16 0.83 -14.49 8.70
C THR A 16 0.23 -13.49 9.69
N LEU A 17 -0.46 -12.44 9.21
CA LEU A 17 -1.20 -11.51 10.06
C LEU A 17 -2.54 -12.10 10.52
N HIS A 18 -3.24 -12.80 9.63
CA HIS A 18 -4.52 -13.42 9.94
C HIS A 18 -4.36 -14.65 10.85
N GLU A 19 -3.39 -15.52 10.56
CA GLU A 19 -3.13 -16.73 11.38
C GLU A 19 -2.67 -16.40 12.80
N ALA A 20 -2.06 -15.23 13.00
CA ALA A 20 -1.60 -14.76 14.30
C ALA A 20 -2.62 -13.87 15.02
N ASP A 21 -3.86 -13.76 14.52
CA ASP A 21 -4.90 -12.83 15.01
C ASP A 21 -4.43 -11.36 15.11
N LYS A 22 -3.34 -11.01 14.41
CA LYS A 22 -2.72 -9.69 14.50
C LYS A 22 -3.65 -8.61 13.97
N VAL A 23 -4.46 -8.93 12.97
CA VAL A 23 -5.43 -8.00 12.35
C VAL A 23 -6.48 -7.55 13.37
N LEU A 24 -7.04 -8.44 14.18
CA LEU A 24 -7.97 -8.02 15.23
C LEU A 24 -7.24 -7.47 16.45
N SER A 25 -6.00 -7.90 16.71
CA SER A 25 -5.23 -7.40 17.84
C SER A 25 -4.95 -5.89 17.77
N VAL A 26 -4.70 -5.34 16.58
CA VAL A 26 -4.41 -3.90 16.40
C VAL A 26 -5.63 -3.03 16.73
N MET A 27 -6.83 -3.61 16.68
CA MET A 27 -8.06 -2.92 17.09
C MET A 27 -7.97 -2.41 18.53
N LYS A 28 -7.34 -3.18 19.43
CA LYS A 28 -7.19 -2.77 20.83
C LYS A 28 -6.32 -1.53 20.98
N ASP A 29 -5.29 -1.39 20.15
CA ASP A 29 -4.41 -0.22 20.18
C ASP A 29 -5.09 1.00 19.56
N LEU A 30 -5.86 0.79 18.48
CA LEU A 30 -6.69 1.84 17.92
C LEU A 30 -7.77 2.32 18.92
N GLU A 31 -8.40 1.43 19.67
CA GLU A 31 -9.36 1.80 20.71
C GLU A 31 -8.71 2.61 21.84
N LYS A 32 -7.51 2.22 22.29
CA LYS A 32 -6.74 2.97 23.29
C LYS A 32 -6.39 4.39 22.84
N SER A 33 -6.26 4.63 21.54
CA SER A 33 -5.99 5.97 21.01
C SER A 33 -7.19 6.92 21.10
N GLY A 34 -8.39 6.40 21.42
CA GLY A 34 -9.63 7.18 21.48
C GLY A 34 -10.16 7.60 20.10
N LYS A 35 -9.58 7.08 19.01
CA LYS A 35 -9.94 7.42 17.63
C LYS A 35 -10.94 6.46 17.00
N ILE A 36 -11.50 5.55 17.78
CA ILE A 36 -12.51 4.59 17.34
C ILE A 36 -13.86 4.95 17.98
N PHE A 37 -14.92 4.92 17.19
CA PHE A 37 -16.30 5.00 17.66
C PHE A 37 -17.14 3.88 17.04
N GLN A 38 -18.34 3.68 17.58
CA GLN A 38 -19.31 2.73 17.05
C GLN A 38 -20.42 3.45 16.31
N GLU A 39 -20.81 2.91 15.16
CA GLU A 39 -21.90 3.42 14.32
C GLU A 39 -22.56 2.22 13.62
N ASP A 40 -23.86 2.03 13.78
CA ASP A 40 -24.63 0.91 13.20
C ASP A 40 -23.99 -0.48 13.44
N GLY A 41 -23.49 -0.72 14.66
CA GLY A 41 -22.81 -1.97 15.02
C GLY A 41 -21.39 -2.14 14.44
N LYS A 42 -20.91 -1.20 13.62
CA LYS A 42 -19.55 -1.19 13.05
C LYS A 42 -18.59 -0.46 13.98
N LYS A 43 -17.30 -0.78 13.89
CA LYS A 43 -16.22 0.06 14.45
C LYS A 43 -15.66 0.96 13.38
N VAL A 44 -15.67 2.26 13.65
CA VAL A 44 -15.30 3.31 12.70
C VAL A 44 -14.11 4.09 13.26
N PHE A 45 -13.10 4.29 12.41
CA PHE A 45 -11.93 5.11 12.68
C PHE A 45 -12.18 6.55 12.25
N ARG A 46 -11.89 7.50 13.15
CA ARG A 46 -11.98 8.96 12.96
C ARG A 46 -10.88 9.47 12.02
N SER A 47 -10.82 8.97 10.79
CA SER A 47 -9.81 9.35 9.80
C SER A 47 -9.95 10.79 9.32
N THR A 48 -11.14 11.40 9.44
CA THR A 48 -11.36 12.81 9.09
C THR A 48 -10.51 13.76 9.93
N GLU A 49 -10.20 13.42 11.19
CA GLU A 49 -9.28 14.18 12.05
C GLU A 49 -7.85 14.24 11.47
N TYR A 50 -7.53 13.36 10.52
CA TYR A 50 -6.24 13.26 9.84
C TYR A 50 -6.30 13.71 8.37
N GLY A 51 -7.39 14.33 7.94
CA GLY A 51 -7.56 14.87 6.59
C GLY A 51 -7.99 13.85 5.54
N ASP A 52 -8.64 12.76 5.94
CA ASP A 52 -9.38 11.87 5.04
C ASP A 52 -10.77 12.47 4.70
N ASP A 53 -11.37 12.07 3.57
CA ASP A 53 -12.66 12.60 3.12
C ASP A 53 -13.85 12.17 3.98
N LYS A 54 -13.75 11.01 4.64
CA LYS A 54 -14.77 10.50 5.56
C LYS A 54 -14.17 9.47 6.51
N ASP A 55 -14.82 9.27 7.64
CA ASP A 55 -14.43 8.26 8.61
C ASP A 55 -14.57 6.84 8.04
N ARG A 56 -13.71 5.93 8.49
CA ARG A 56 -13.51 4.63 7.84
C ARG A 56 -13.89 3.48 8.74
N VAL A 57 -14.76 2.62 8.24
CA VAL A 57 -15.06 1.35 8.89
C VAL A 57 -13.81 0.48 8.92
N VAL A 58 -13.38 0.09 10.12
CA VAL A 58 -12.24 -0.82 10.35
C VAL A 58 -12.71 -2.22 10.73
N VAL A 59 -13.89 -2.34 11.35
CA VAL A 59 -14.57 -3.62 11.63
C VAL A 59 -16.04 -3.48 11.24
N ARG A 60 -16.54 -4.46 10.48
CA ARG A 60 -17.93 -4.51 10.04
C ARG A 60 -18.87 -4.86 11.20
N ASP A 61 -20.15 -4.69 10.97
CA ASP A 61 -21.24 -5.09 11.86
C ASP A 61 -21.24 -6.59 12.20
N ASP A 62 -20.79 -7.42 11.26
CA ASP A 62 -20.58 -8.86 11.46
C ASP A 62 -19.25 -9.24 12.15
N GLY A 63 -18.49 -8.25 12.63
CA GLY A 63 -17.21 -8.45 13.32
C GLY A 63 -16.02 -8.73 12.40
N ARG A 64 -16.21 -8.86 11.08
CA ARG A 64 -15.08 -9.10 10.16
C ARG A 64 -14.22 -7.83 9.99
N PRO A 65 -12.88 -7.97 9.92
CA PRO A 65 -11.99 -6.86 9.66
C PRO A 65 -12.14 -6.35 8.21
N THR A 66 -11.89 -5.06 7.99
CA THR A 66 -11.77 -4.50 6.64
C THR A 66 -10.32 -4.56 6.14
N TYR A 67 -10.12 -4.38 4.83
CA TYR A 67 -8.76 -4.26 4.25
C TYR A 67 -7.95 -3.14 4.90
N LEU A 68 -8.61 -2.05 5.32
CA LEU A 68 -7.92 -0.97 6.05
C LEU A 68 -7.36 -1.49 7.38
N LEU A 69 -8.10 -2.31 8.13
CA LEU A 69 -7.58 -2.87 9.38
C LEU A 69 -6.40 -3.84 9.14
N ALA A 70 -6.44 -4.61 8.04
CA ALA A 70 -5.32 -5.44 7.63
C ALA A 70 -4.07 -4.60 7.26
N ASP A 71 -4.25 -3.51 6.51
CA ASP A 71 -3.17 -2.57 6.19
C ASP A 71 -2.58 -1.92 7.45
N ILE A 72 -3.42 -1.52 8.40
CA ILE A 72 -2.99 -0.96 9.68
C ILE A 72 -2.18 -1.99 10.47
N ALA A 73 -2.65 -3.24 10.53
CA ALA A 73 -1.93 -4.32 11.20
C ALA A 73 -0.55 -4.58 10.55
N TYR A 74 -0.47 -4.53 9.23
CA TYR A 74 0.81 -4.66 8.53
C TYR A 74 1.75 -3.48 8.82
N HIS A 75 1.21 -2.25 8.90
CA HIS A 75 2.01 -1.08 9.25
C HIS A 75 2.47 -1.11 10.71
N LYS A 76 1.65 -1.62 11.63
CA LYS A 76 2.07 -1.90 13.00
C LYS A 76 3.25 -2.87 13.02
N ASP A 77 3.17 -3.97 12.28
CA ASP A 77 4.28 -4.93 12.17
C ASP A 77 5.54 -4.25 11.60
N LYS A 78 5.43 -3.36 10.61
CA LYS A 78 6.56 -2.55 10.11
C LYS A 78 7.18 -1.66 11.20
N ILE A 79 6.36 -1.02 12.04
CA ILE A 79 6.81 -0.17 13.16
C ILE A 79 7.54 -1.02 14.21
N GLU A 80 6.99 -2.17 14.58
CA GLU A 80 7.54 -3.07 15.60
C GLU A 80 8.87 -3.70 15.18
N ARG A 81 9.21 -3.70 13.88
CA ARG A 81 10.55 -4.09 13.40
C ARG A 81 11.66 -3.10 13.78
N GLY A 82 11.32 -1.90 14.29
CA GLY A 82 12.28 -0.94 14.81
C GLY A 82 12.86 0.04 13.78
N TYR A 83 12.18 0.24 12.64
CA TYR A 83 12.61 1.23 11.64
C TYR A 83 12.20 2.66 12.02
N ASP A 84 13.11 3.61 11.85
CA ASP A 84 12.85 5.04 12.11
C ASP A 84 11.85 5.64 11.12
N LYS A 85 11.83 5.14 9.87
CA LYS A 85 10.97 5.62 8.80
C LYS A 85 10.38 4.48 7.98
N ILE A 86 9.17 4.69 7.50
CA ILE A 86 8.46 3.81 6.57
C ILE A 86 8.17 4.60 5.30
N TYR A 87 8.65 4.10 4.17
CA TYR A 87 8.35 4.62 2.84
C TYR A 87 7.56 3.58 2.06
N ASP A 88 6.38 3.99 1.60
CA ASP A 88 5.54 3.19 0.72
C ASP A 88 5.53 3.81 -0.68
N ILE A 89 5.57 2.99 -1.73
CA ILE A 89 5.49 3.43 -3.13
C ILE A 89 4.17 2.93 -3.71
N TRP A 90 3.26 3.84 -4.04
CA TRP A 90 1.92 3.50 -4.54
C TRP A 90 1.66 4.12 -5.93
N GLY A 91 0.67 3.58 -6.64
CA GLY A 91 0.14 4.19 -7.86
C GLY A 91 -0.77 5.40 -7.56
N PRO A 92 -1.02 6.27 -8.56
CA PRO A 92 -1.72 7.54 -8.36
C PRO A 92 -3.17 7.39 -7.89
N ASP A 93 -3.80 6.27 -8.21
CA ASP A 93 -5.19 5.96 -7.82
C ASP A 93 -5.35 5.78 -6.29
N HIS A 94 -4.25 5.70 -5.54
CA HIS A 94 -4.25 5.53 -4.08
C HIS A 94 -4.01 6.83 -3.31
N HIS A 95 -3.97 7.99 -3.97
CA HIS A 95 -3.72 9.27 -3.30
C HIS A 95 -4.70 9.52 -2.14
N GLY A 96 -6.00 9.30 -2.35
CA GLY A 96 -7.03 9.44 -1.30
C GLY A 96 -6.92 8.42 -0.16
N TYR A 97 -6.08 7.39 -0.30
CA TYR A 97 -5.84 6.38 0.74
C TYR A 97 -4.75 6.80 1.74
N ILE A 98 -3.94 7.81 1.40
CA ILE A 98 -2.80 8.21 2.22
C ILE A 98 -3.26 8.72 3.59
N SER A 99 -4.24 9.63 3.62
CA SER A 99 -4.66 10.30 4.86
C SER A 99 -5.16 9.31 5.92
N ARG A 100 -6.01 8.35 5.54
CA ARG A 100 -6.56 7.36 6.49
C ARG A 100 -5.49 6.44 7.06
N LEU A 101 -4.54 6.00 6.25
CA LEU A 101 -3.49 5.10 6.73
C LEU A 101 -2.45 5.85 7.56
N SER A 102 -2.07 7.06 7.13
CA SER A 102 -1.21 7.96 7.90
C SER A 102 -1.83 8.30 9.27
N GLY A 103 -3.14 8.56 9.31
CA GLY A 103 -3.86 8.81 10.56
C GLY A 103 -3.89 7.60 11.48
N ALA A 104 -4.12 6.40 10.92
CA ALA A 104 -4.12 5.18 11.72
C ALA A 104 -2.73 4.87 12.28
N VAL A 105 -1.66 5.03 11.48
CA VAL A 105 -0.26 4.90 11.91
C VAL A 105 0.08 5.90 13.04
N GLN A 106 -0.39 7.14 12.92
CA GLN A 106 -0.28 8.14 14.00
C GLN A 106 -1.02 7.73 15.27
N SER A 107 -2.20 7.14 15.12
CA SER A 107 -3.01 6.64 16.25
C SER A 107 -2.34 5.47 16.98
N LEU A 108 -1.41 4.77 16.32
CA LEU A 108 -0.55 3.74 16.93
C LEU A 108 0.70 4.33 17.61
N GLY A 109 0.84 5.65 17.66
CA GLY A 109 1.96 6.35 18.31
C GLY A 109 3.16 6.62 17.40
N TYR A 110 3.08 6.32 16.10
CA TYR A 110 4.16 6.61 15.17
C TYR A 110 4.07 8.05 14.65
N LYS A 111 5.20 8.75 14.59
CA LYS A 111 5.19 10.16 14.19
C LYS A 111 4.82 10.33 12.72
N LYS A 112 4.03 11.35 12.39
CA LYS A 112 3.56 11.63 11.03
C LYS A 112 4.70 11.73 10.02
N GLU A 113 5.78 12.40 10.41
CA GLU A 113 6.98 12.64 9.59
C GLU A 113 7.76 11.35 9.24
N ASN A 114 7.53 10.28 10.00
CA ASN A 114 8.21 9.00 9.82
C ASN A 114 7.47 8.08 8.85
N PHE A 115 6.22 8.36 8.48
CA PHE A 115 5.49 7.63 7.44
C PHE A 115 5.34 8.49 6.18
N LYS A 116 5.86 8.02 5.06
CA LYS A 116 5.83 8.73 3.78
C LYS A 116 5.34 7.82 2.67
N VAL A 117 4.42 8.34 1.85
CA VAL A 117 3.98 7.67 0.63
C VAL A 117 4.52 8.43 -0.57
N ILE A 118 5.21 7.72 -1.45
CA ILE A 118 5.69 8.21 -2.75
C ILE A 118 4.67 7.74 -3.80
N ILE A 119 4.09 8.66 -4.54
CA ILE A 119 3.20 8.34 -5.65
C ILE A 119 4.03 8.19 -6.93
N SER A 120 4.14 6.96 -7.41
CA SER A 120 4.70 6.64 -8.72
C SER A 120 3.61 6.83 -9.78
N GLN A 121 3.79 7.80 -10.67
CA GLN A 121 2.83 8.10 -11.73
C GLN A 121 2.81 7.01 -12.82
N GLN A 122 1.74 7.02 -13.63
CA GLN A 122 1.65 6.12 -14.78
C GLN A 122 2.69 6.48 -15.84
N VAL A 123 3.38 5.48 -16.38
CA VAL A 123 4.30 5.61 -17.50
C VAL A 123 3.59 5.28 -18.82
N ASN A 124 3.94 6.01 -19.88
CA ASN A 124 3.43 5.75 -21.22
C ASN A 124 4.53 5.12 -22.08
N LEU A 125 4.28 3.94 -22.63
CA LEU A 125 5.14 3.34 -23.65
C LEU A 125 4.76 3.87 -25.02
N LEU A 126 5.76 4.34 -25.76
CA LEU A 126 5.62 4.85 -27.12
C LEU A 126 6.43 3.97 -28.09
N GLU A 127 5.85 3.63 -29.23
CA GLU A 127 6.51 2.95 -30.34
C GLU A 127 6.23 3.75 -31.62
N SER A 128 7.29 4.12 -32.35
CA SER A 128 7.17 4.96 -33.54
C SER A 128 6.36 6.25 -33.32
N GLY A 129 6.48 6.86 -32.14
CA GLY A 129 5.76 8.07 -31.75
C GLY A 129 4.29 7.86 -31.36
N GLN A 130 3.78 6.63 -31.41
CA GLN A 130 2.41 6.31 -31.02
C GLN A 130 2.35 5.56 -29.69
N LYS A 131 1.34 5.85 -28.87
CA LYS A 131 1.15 5.16 -27.60
C LYS A 131 0.79 3.70 -27.84
N VAL A 132 1.59 2.80 -27.27
CA VAL A 132 1.32 1.37 -27.31
C VAL A 132 0.05 1.08 -26.52
N LYS A 133 -0.95 0.47 -27.17
CA LYS A 133 -2.20 0.07 -26.52
C LYS A 133 -2.01 -1.26 -25.80
N MET A 134 -2.08 -1.24 -24.47
CA MET A 134 -2.18 -2.47 -23.67
C MET A 134 -3.65 -2.92 -23.60
N SER A 135 -3.95 -4.20 -23.85
CA SER A 135 -5.34 -4.71 -23.91
C SER A 135 -5.53 -5.99 -23.11
N LYS A 136 -6.44 -5.94 -22.11
CA LYS A 136 -6.79 -7.11 -21.26
C LYS A 136 -7.47 -8.22 -22.03
N ARG A 137 -8.24 -7.84 -23.04
CA ARG A 137 -9.11 -8.76 -23.78
C ARG A 137 -8.43 -9.36 -25.00
N ALA A 138 -7.44 -8.66 -25.57
CA ALA A 138 -6.67 -9.16 -26.71
C ALA A 138 -5.42 -9.96 -26.30
N GLY A 139 -5.15 -10.10 -25.00
CA GLY A 139 -3.96 -10.79 -24.49
C GLY A 139 -2.64 -10.03 -24.67
N SER A 140 -2.69 -8.80 -25.20
CA SER A 140 -1.50 -7.97 -25.43
C SER A 140 -1.17 -7.15 -24.18
N PHE A 141 -0.63 -7.79 -23.15
CA PHE A 141 0.17 -7.10 -22.13
C PHE A 141 1.62 -7.17 -22.51
N GLN A 142 2.31 -6.04 -22.39
CA GLN A 142 3.75 -6.08 -22.23
C GLN A 142 4.03 -6.22 -20.73
N THR A 143 4.57 -7.36 -20.35
CA THR A 143 5.13 -7.54 -19.01
C THR A 143 6.44 -6.77 -18.91
N MET A 144 6.94 -6.55 -17.69
CA MET A 144 8.30 -6.03 -17.50
C MET A 144 9.33 -6.92 -18.20
N SER A 145 9.13 -8.25 -18.18
CA SER A 145 10.01 -9.20 -18.87
C SER A 145 9.99 -9.00 -20.39
N ASP A 146 8.82 -8.76 -20.98
CA ASP A 146 8.70 -8.52 -22.43
C ASP A 146 9.39 -7.21 -22.81
N LEU A 147 9.22 -6.16 -22.01
CA LEU A 147 9.88 -4.88 -22.23
C LEU A 147 11.40 -5.01 -22.15
N ILE A 148 11.92 -5.68 -21.12
CA ILE A 148 13.36 -5.90 -20.96
C ILE A 148 13.92 -6.79 -22.08
N GLY A 149 13.17 -7.83 -22.48
CA GLY A 149 13.52 -8.68 -23.61
C GLY A 149 13.56 -7.92 -24.93
N PHE A 150 12.57 -7.05 -25.19
CA PHE A 150 12.50 -6.19 -26.37
C PHE A 150 13.69 -5.22 -26.46
N LEU A 151 14.10 -4.63 -25.33
CA LEU A 151 15.28 -3.76 -25.25
C LEU A 151 16.62 -4.52 -25.39
N GLY A 152 16.58 -5.86 -25.38
CA GLY A 152 17.72 -6.73 -25.66
C GLY A 152 18.84 -6.62 -24.63
N LYS A 153 20.10 -6.70 -25.10
CA LYS A 153 21.29 -6.82 -24.25
C LYS A 153 21.42 -5.72 -23.18
N HIS A 154 20.92 -4.51 -23.46
CA HIS A 154 21.00 -3.36 -22.55
C HIS A 154 19.67 -3.05 -21.85
N GLY A 155 18.68 -3.96 -21.93
CA GLY A 155 17.33 -3.70 -21.42
C GLY A 155 17.28 -3.36 -19.93
N LYS A 156 18.12 -4.01 -19.12
CA LYS A 156 18.23 -3.71 -17.69
C LYS A 156 18.62 -2.25 -17.43
N ASP A 157 19.66 -1.75 -18.09
CA ASP A 157 20.18 -0.41 -17.85
C ASP A 157 19.22 0.66 -18.39
N VAL A 158 18.69 0.43 -19.60
CA VAL A 158 17.70 1.33 -20.21
C VAL A 158 16.43 1.40 -19.35
N GLY A 159 15.92 0.24 -18.91
CA GLY A 159 14.74 0.18 -18.06
C GLY A 159 14.90 0.95 -16.76
N ARG A 160 16.06 0.86 -16.10
CA ARG A 160 16.34 1.57 -14.84
C ARG A 160 16.62 3.07 -14.99
N TYR A 161 16.98 3.52 -16.19
CA TYR A 161 17.24 4.93 -16.45
C TYR A 161 15.94 5.72 -16.72
N PHE A 162 14.97 5.08 -17.40
CA PHE A 162 13.73 5.73 -17.84
C PHE A 162 12.51 5.47 -16.93
N LEU A 163 12.58 4.49 -16.03
CA LEU A 163 11.53 4.14 -15.06
C LEU A 163 11.99 4.44 -13.64
#